data_AF-A0A7R9MP30-F1
#
_entry.id   AF-A0A7R9MP30-F1
#
_cell.length_a   1.000
_cell.length_b   1.000
_cell.length_c   1.000
_cell.angle_alpha   90.00
_cell.angle_beta   90.00
_cell.angle_gamma   90.00
#
_symmetry.space_group_name_H-M   'P 1'
#
loop_
_entity.id
_entity.type
_entity.pdbx_description
1 polymer ?
#
loop_
_entity_poly.entity_id
_entity_poly.type
_entity_poly.pdbx_seq_one_letter_code
_entity_poly.pdbx_strand_id
1 'polypeptide(L)'
;MTSAAIEVFVRPMQSLNTSNDHNISGDYSCDRLVLSEDQQREVVIKLLEELEAFVNEDNCNEMNCNDLIEKICHWIKWKARHLEEDESFRQQLDVYFNLLRNVLRNFKLNAISRALILEVIELRAANWTNVEDIDRYYRNKLSQLKANDTSCAGNDLSRSKSLQSF
;
A
#
# COMPACT_ATOMS: atom_id res chain seq x y z
N MET A 1 -10.26 -38.34 -7.31
CA MET A 1 -9.66 -37.35 -6.38
C MET A 1 -8.31 -36.96 -6.94
N THR A 2 -8.23 -35.88 -7.71
CA THR A 2 -6.94 -35.36 -8.22
C THR A 2 -6.93 -33.86 -7.97
N SER A 3 -6.21 -33.49 -6.90
CA SER A 3 -5.96 -32.11 -6.50
C SER A 3 -4.90 -31.53 -7.44
N ALA A 4 -5.24 -30.46 -8.15
CA ALA A 4 -4.30 -29.69 -8.95
C ALA A 4 -3.72 -28.58 -8.06
N ALA A 5 -2.43 -28.69 -7.75
CA ALA A 5 -1.67 -27.63 -7.10
C ALA A 5 -1.40 -26.52 -8.13
N ILE A 6 -1.91 -25.32 -7.87
CA ILE A 6 -1.58 -24.12 -8.63
C ILE A 6 -0.30 -23.53 -8.01
N GLU A 7 0.84 -23.80 -8.65
CA GLU A 7 2.08 -23.09 -8.35
C GLU A 7 2.00 -21.68 -8.92
N VAL A 8 1.86 -20.69 -8.03
CA VAL A 8 1.98 -19.27 -8.39
C VAL A 8 3.48 -18.95 -8.49
N PHE A 9 3.98 -18.96 -9.72
CA PHE A 9 5.35 -18.62 -10.07
C PHE A 9 5.58 -17.11 -9.91
N VAL A 10 6.12 -16.70 -8.77
CA VAL A 10 6.62 -15.32 -8.56
C VAL A 10 7.99 -15.22 -9.23
N ARG A 11 8.07 -14.48 -10.35
CA ARG A 11 9.34 -14.20 -11.03
C ARG A 11 10.07 -13.05 -10.32
N PRO A 12 11.37 -13.19 -9.99
CA PRO A 12 12.18 -12.06 -9.58
C PRO A 12 12.49 -11.17 -10.80
N MET A 13 12.24 -9.86 -10.68
CA MET A 13 12.58 -8.86 -11.71
C MET A 13 14.04 -8.44 -11.60
N GLN A 14 14.71 -8.42 -12.75
CA GLN A 14 16.12 -8.05 -12.91
C GLN A 14 16.33 -6.55 -12.65
N SER A 15 17.45 -6.21 -12.00
CA SER A 15 17.81 -4.85 -11.62
C SER A 15 18.15 -4.00 -12.85
N LEU A 16 17.53 -2.82 -12.94
CA LEU A 16 18.01 -1.74 -13.81
C LEU A 16 18.75 -0.73 -12.94
N ASN A 17 20.05 -0.61 -13.18
CA ASN A 17 20.91 0.42 -12.64
C ASN A 17 20.48 1.79 -13.18
N THR A 18 20.04 2.68 -12.30
CA THR A 18 20.06 4.11 -12.55
C THR A 18 20.49 4.84 -11.28
N SER A 19 21.74 5.31 -11.29
CA SER A 19 22.26 6.34 -10.41
C SER A 19 21.42 7.61 -10.55
N ASN A 20 21.01 8.20 -9.44
CA ASN A 20 21.05 9.65 -9.23
C ASN A 20 20.65 9.98 -7.79
N ASP A 21 21.60 10.58 -7.08
CA ASP A 21 21.44 11.25 -5.81
C ASP A 21 20.38 12.34 -5.92
N HIS A 22 19.39 12.36 -5.02
CA HIS A 22 18.93 13.59 -4.39
C HIS A 22 18.20 13.28 -3.09
N ASN A 23 18.83 13.77 -2.03
CA ASN A 23 18.47 13.69 -0.64
C ASN A 23 17.31 14.66 -0.37
N ILE A 24 16.11 14.16 -0.10
CA ILE A 24 15.01 14.98 0.45
C ILE A 24 14.50 14.26 1.69
N SER A 25 15.02 14.70 2.83
CA SER A 25 14.54 14.38 4.17
C SER A 25 13.13 14.94 4.32
N GLY A 26 12.12 14.07 4.21
CA GLY A 26 10.75 14.37 4.59
C GLY A 26 10.60 14.26 6.10
N ASP A 27 10.29 15.38 6.74
CA ASP A 27 10.05 15.53 8.16
C ASP A 27 8.80 14.71 8.59
N TYR A 28 8.99 13.65 9.37
CA TYR A 28 7.91 12.83 9.93
C TYR A 28 7.80 13.11 11.43
N SER A 29 7.17 14.22 11.80
CA SER A 29 6.81 14.46 13.20
C SER A 29 5.62 13.56 13.57
N CYS A 30 5.90 12.35 14.05
CA CYS A 30 4.94 11.53 14.76
C CYS A 30 5.19 11.71 16.26
N ASP A 31 4.26 12.39 16.93
CA ASP A 31 4.27 12.57 18.38
C ASP A 31 4.50 11.23 19.09
N ARG A 32 5.60 11.19 19.83
CA ARG A 32 6.22 9.98 20.37
C ARG A 32 5.52 9.51 21.65
N LEU A 33 4.26 9.07 21.54
CA LEU A 33 3.68 8.21 22.57
C LEU A 33 4.29 6.81 22.41
N VAL A 34 5.14 6.41 23.35
CA VAL A 34 5.74 5.07 23.37
C VAL A 34 4.66 4.08 23.82
N LEU A 35 3.83 3.64 22.88
CA LEU A 35 2.90 2.54 23.08
C LEU A 35 3.68 1.25 23.35
N SER A 36 3.18 0.41 24.27
CA SER A 36 3.73 -0.95 24.44
C SER A 36 3.51 -1.77 23.17
N GLU A 37 4.28 -2.85 23.01
CA GLU A 37 4.12 -3.74 21.85
C GLU A 37 2.71 -4.32 21.77
N ASP A 38 2.12 -4.70 22.91
CA ASP A 38 0.72 -5.16 22.97
C ASP A 38 -0.27 -4.11 22.48
N GLN A 39 -0.06 -2.84 22.87
CA GLN A 39 -0.90 -1.74 22.40
C GLN A 39 -0.73 -1.49 20.89
N GLN A 40 0.49 -1.63 20.37
CA GLN A 40 0.76 -1.49 18.95
C GLN A 40 0.11 -2.65 18.15
N ARG A 41 0.20 -3.89 18.64
CA ARG A 41 -0.49 -5.05 18.06
C ARG A 41 -1.99 -4.81 18.00
N GLU A 42 -2.58 -4.40 19.12
CA GLU A 42 -4.02 -4.11 19.22
C GLU A 42 -4.48 -3.03 18.23
N VAL A 43 -3.69 -1.97 18.04
CA VAL A 43 -4.00 -0.91 17.05
C VAL A 43 -4.01 -1.47 15.64
N VAL A 44 -3.01 -2.29 15.27
CA VAL A 44 -2.94 -2.91 13.94
C VAL A 44 -4.13 -3.83 13.70
N ILE A 45 -4.48 -4.68 14.67
CA ILE A 45 -5.61 -5.61 14.56
C ILE A 45 -6.93 -4.85 14.42
N LYS A 46 -7.18 -3.82 15.24
CA LYS A 46 -8.41 -3.02 15.14
C LYS A 46 -8.61 -2.37 13.78
N LEU A 47 -7.54 -1.83 13.20
CA LEU A 47 -7.60 -1.25 11.86
C LEU A 47 -7.91 -2.31 10.79
N LEU A 48 -7.40 -3.53 10.96
CA LEU A 48 -7.65 -4.64 10.05
C LEU A 48 -9.07 -5.22 10.19
N GLU A 49 -9.59 -5.30 11.42
CA GLU A 49 -10.99 -5.64 11.69
C GLU A 49 -11.95 -4.61 11.09
N GLU A 50 -11.61 -3.32 11.22
CA GLU A 50 -12.36 -2.23 10.59
C GLU A 50 -12.38 -2.41 9.07
N LEU A 51 -11.24 -2.73 8.45
CA LEU A 51 -11.17 -3.01 7.02
C LEU A 51 -12.02 -4.23 6.63
N GLU A 52 -11.99 -5.30 7.42
CA GLU A 52 -12.80 -6.50 7.18
C GLU A 52 -14.30 -6.17 7.19
N ALA A 53 -14.76 -5.40 8.18
CA ALA A 53 -16.14 -4.92 8.24
C ALA A 53 -16.49 -4.09 7.00
N PHE A 54 -15.62 -3.17 6.58
CA PHE A 54 -15.82 -2.37 5.36
C PHE A 54 -15.92 -3.21 4.09
N VAL A 55 -15.11 -4.25 3.96
CA VAL A 55 -15.12 -5.14 2.80
C VAL A 55 -16.41 -5.96 2.75
N ASN A 56 -16.94 -6.36 3.90
CA ASN A 56 -18.14 -7.19 4.00
C ASN A 56 -19.45 -6.40 3.82
N GLU A 57 -19.48 -5.13 4.19
CA GLU A 57 -20.72 -4.33 4.15
C GLU A 57 -21.08 -3.79 2.75
N ASP A 58 -20.24 -3.96 1.73
CA ASP A 58 -20.39 -3.44 0.35
C ASP A 58 -20.63 -1.90 0.24
N ASN A 59 -20.74 -1.22 1.38
CA ASN A 59 -21.04 0.20 1.57
C ASN A 59 -19.77 1.07 1.60
N CYS A 60 -18.74 0.61 0.90
CA CYS A 60 -17.48 1.30 0.88
C CYS A 60 -17.57 2.48 -0.11
N ASN A 61 -17.68 3.70 0.41
CA ASN A 61 -17.34 4.85 -0.42
C ASN A 61 -15.81 4.80 -0.70
N GLU A 62 -15.41 5.15 -1.92
CA GLU A 62 -14.04 4.95 -2.39
C GLU A 62 -13.02 5.71 -1.50
N MET A 63 -13.40 6.88 -1.00
CA MET A 63 -12.56 7.75 -0.16
C MET A 63 -12.19 7.10 1.18
N ASN A 64 -13.18 6.60 1.95
CA ASN A 64 -12.92 6.07 3.29
C ASN A 64 -12.09 4.78 3.24
N CYS A 65 -12.28 3.95 2.19
CA CYS A 65 -11.48 2.75 1.97
C CYS A 65 -10.00 3.08 1.80
N ASN A 66 -9.71 4.06 0.95
CA ASN A 66 -8.34 4.43 0.61
C ASN A 66 -7.60 5.00 1.82
N ASP A 67 -8.25 5.88 2.58
CA ASP A 67 -7.67 6.46 3.80
C ASP A 67 -7.39 5.40 4.87
N LEU A 68 -8.29 4.43 5.03
CA LEU A 68 -8.10 3.32 5.96
C LEU A 68 -6.94 2.41 5.53
N ILE A 69 -6.85 2.08 4.24
CA ILE A 69 -5.76 1.28 3.68
C ILE A 69 -4.42 1.99 3.86
N GLU A 70 -4.35 3.30 3.65
CA GLU A 70 -3.14 4.07 3.87
C GLU A 70 -2.67 4.00 5.32
N LYS A 71 -3.60 4.17 6.28
CA LYS A 71 -3.30 4.03 7.72
C LYS A 71 -2.80 2.64 8.07
N ILE A 72 -3.48 1.58 7.61
CA ILE A 72 -3.10 0.18 7.87
C ILE A 72 -1.69 -0.07 7.32
N CYS A 73 -1.44 0.27 6.06
CA CYS A 73 -0.16 -0.01 5.41
C CYS A 73 0.98 0.76 6.10
N HIS A 74 0.73 1.99 6.54
CA HIS A 74 1.69 2.77 7.32
C HIS A 74 2.04 2.09 8.65
N TRP A 75 1.04 1.67 9.43
CA TRP A 75 1.25 1.01 10.71
C TRP A 75 1.98 -0.33 10.56
N ILE A 76 1.58 -1.15 9.58
CA ILE A 76 2.24 -2.43 9.29
C ILE A 76 3.70 -2.19 8.90
N LYS A 77 3.98 -1.26 7.99
CA LYS A 77 5.33 -0.97 7.54
C LYS A 77 6.24 -0.46 8.67
N TRP A 78 5.69 0.35 9.58
CA TRP A 78 6.47 0.90 10.68
C TRP A 78 6.71 -0.10 11.82
N LYS A 79 5.76 -1.02 12.07
CA LYS A 79 5.78 -1.85 13.28
C LYS A 79 5.82 -3.35 13.08
N ALA A 80 5.33 -3.90 11.97
CA ALA A 80 5.12 -5.33 11.86
C ALA A 80 6.39 -6.18 11.99
N ARG A 81 7.57 -5.64 11.60
CA ARG A 81 8.85 -6.35 11.72
C ARG A 81 9.16 -6.82 13.13
N HIS A 82 8.96 -5.98 14.14
CA HIS A 82 9.20 -6.35 15.54
C HIS A 82 7.98 -7.01 16.19
N LEU A 83 6.77 -6.74 15.70
CA LEU A 83 5.56 -7.32 16.28
C LEU A 83 5.36 -8.81 15.90
N GLU A 84 5.90 -9.26 14.75
CA GLU A 84 5.81 -10.66 14.28
C GLU A 84 6.70 -11.67 15.06
N GLU A 85 7.49 -11.21 16.05
CA GLU A 85 8.22 -12.10 16.96
C GLU A 85 7.26 -12.95 17.83
N ASP A 86 6.06 -12.43 18.11
CA ASP A 86 5.00 -13.16 18.78
C ASP A 86 4.25 -14.05 17.78
N GLU A 87 4.26 -15.37 18.02
CA GLU A 87 3.62 -16.36 17.16
C GLU A 87 2.11 -16.14 17.01
N SER A 88 1.41 -15.73 18.08
CA SER A 88 -0.03 -15.52 18.06
C SER A 88 -0.40 -14.34 17.16
N PHE A 89 0.38 -13.25 17.24
CA PHE A 89 0.19 -12.08 16.40
C PHE A 89 0.52 -12.37 14.94
N ARG A 90 1.58 -13.15 14.68
CA ARG A 90 1.93 -13.58 13.32
C ARG A 90 0.79 -14.37 12.66
N GLN A 91 0.16 -15.30 13.39
CA GLN A 91 -0.99 -16.07 12.91
C GLN A 91 -2.19 -15.17 12.59
N GLN A 92 -2.48 -14.18 13.43
CA GLN A 92 -3.54 -13.20 13.14
C GLN A 92 -3.21 -12.40 11.88
N LEU A 93 -1.97 -11.94 11.75
CA LEU A 93 -1.53 -11.24 10.56
C LEU A 93 -1.61 -12.13 9.30
N ASP A 94 -1.42 -13.44 9.39
CA ASP A 94 -1.58 -14.33 8.22
C ASP A 94 -3.01 -14.28 7.67
N VAL A 95 -4.01 -14.30 8.57
CA VAL A 95 -5.43 -14.15 8.21
C VAL A 95 -5.66 -12.81 7.50
N TYR A 96 -5.17 -11.72 8.08
CA TYR A 96 -5.39 -10.39 7.52
C TYR A 96 -4.60 -10.12 6.24
N PHE A 97 -3.45 -10.75 6.03
CA PHE A 97 -2.77 -10.65 4.74
C PHE A 97 -3.51 -11.41 3.63
N ASN A 98 -4.31 -12.44 3.97
CA ASN A 98 -5.25 -13.02 3.01
C ASN A 98 -6.41 -12.07 2.71
N LEU A 99 -6.93 -11.34 3.71
CA LEU A 99 -7.89 -10.27 3.50
C LEU A 99 -7.33 -9.20 2.55
N LEU A 100 -6.13 -8.69 2.79
CA LEU A 100 -5.49 -7.69 1.91
C LEU A 100 -5.37 -8.16 0.45
N ARG A 101 -5.04 -9.45 0.23
CA ARG A 101 -5.02 -10.04 -1.12
C ARG A 101 -6.41 -10.11 -1.74
N ASN A 102 -7.45 -10.33 -0.96
CA ASN A 102 -8.83 -10.27 -1.43
C ASN A 102 -9.24 -8.84 -1.78
N VAL A 103 -8.85 -7.85 -0.96
CA VAL A 103 -9.10 -6.42 -1.22
C VAL A 103 -8.49 -5.97 -2.56
N LEU A 104 -7.30 -6.45 -2.91
CA LEU A 104 -6.68 -6.16 -4.21
C LEU A 104 -7.52 -6.57 -5.43
N ARG A 105 -8.42 -7.55 -5.29
CA ARG A 105 -9.32 -8.00 -6.37
C ARG A 105 -10.48 -7.02 -6.60
N ASN A 106 -10.71 -6.08 -5.68
CA ASN A 106 -11.75 -5.08 -5.83
C ASN A 106 -11.38 -4.07 -6.92
N PHE A 107 -12.25 -3.93 -7.93
CA PHE A 107 -12.04 -3.01 -9.05
C PHE A 107 -12.16 -1.52 -8.65
N LYS A 108 -12.88 -1.21 -7.57
CA LYS A 108 -13.10 0.16 -7.08
C LYS A 108 -11.92 0.75 -6.32
N LEU A 109 -10.92 -0.06 -5.97
CA LEU A 109 -9.73 0.43 -5.30
C LEU A 109 -8.95 1.36 -6.25
N ASN A 110 -8.29 2.42 -5.77
CA ASN A 110 -7.46 3.25 -6.65
C ASN A 110 -6.05 2.64 -6.84
N ALA A 111 -5.25 3.21 -7.75
CA ALA A 111 -3.92 2.68 -8.04
C ALA A 111 -2.93 2.85 -6.87
N ILE A 112 -3.08 3.94 -6.09
CA ILE A 112 -2.23 4.27 -4.94
C ILE A 112 -2.42 3.23 -3.83
N SER A 113 -3.65 2.96 -3.41
CA SER A 113 -3.98 1.99 -2.38
C SER A 113 -3.57 0.57 -2.79
N ARG A 114 -3.72 0.21 -4.07
CA ARG A 114 -3.17 -1.05 -4.59
C ARG A 114 -1.65 -1.13 -4.42
N ALA A 115 -0.93 -0.05 -4.74
CA ALA A 115 0.51 -0.01 -4.58
C ALA A 115 0.94 -0.15 -3.11
N LEU A 116 0.24 0.50 -2.17
CA LEU A 116 0.51 0.40 -0.74
C LEU A 116 0.30 -1.03 -0.20
N ILE A 117 -0.79 -1.70 -0.60
CA ILE A 117 -1.04 -3.10 -0.20
C ILE A 117 0.05 -4.02 -0.78
N LEU A 118 0.43 -3.83 -2.04
CA LEU A 118 1.49 -4.62 -2.67
C LEU A 118 2.84 -4.44 -1.97
N GLU A 119 3.16 -3.21 -1.55
CA GLU A 119 4.38 -2.91 -0.79
C GLU A 119 4.46 -3.74 0.49
N VAL A 120 3.41 -3.72 1.32
CA VAL A 120 3.42 -4.45 2.60
C VAL A 120 3.42 -5.97 2.40
N ILE A 121 2.75 -6.48 1.35
CA ILE A 121 2.80 -7.90 0.98
C ILE A 121 4.22 -8.31 0.59
N GLU A 122 4.91 -7.48 -0.20
CA GLU A 122 6.27 -7.77 -0.66
C GLU A 122 7.29 -7.69 0.49
N LEU A 123 7.16 -6.67 1.36
CA LEU A 123 7.96 -6.57 2.59
C LEU A 123 7.84 -7.82 3.45
N ARG A 124 6.62 -8.32 3.66
CA ARG A 124 6.40 -9.55 4.44
C ARG A 124 6.92 -10.80 3.73
N ALA A 125 6.72 -10.91 2.41
CA ALA A 125 7.24 -12.03 1.62
C ALA A 125 8.77 -12.10 1.63
N ALA A 126 9.44 -10.95 1.79
CA ALA A 126 10.88 -10.84 2.01
C ALA A 126 11.30 -10.97 3.48
N ASN A 127 10.41 -11.43 4.37
CA ASN A 127 10.65 -11.54 5.82
C ASN A 127 11.19 -10.23 6.44
N TRP A 128 10.78 -9.07 5.93
CA TRP A 128 11.22 -7.75 6.40
C TRP A 128 12.73 -7.49 6.26
N THR A 129 13.43 -8.21 5.36
CA THR A 129 14.89 -8.11 5.21
C THR A 129 15.37 -7.13 4.13
N ASN A 130 14.57 -6.89 3.09
CA ASN A 130 14.92 -6.01 1.94
C ASN A 130 14.15 -4.68 1.96
N VAL A 131 14.01 -4.08 3.14
CA VAL A 131 13.15 -2.90 3.34
C VAL A 131 13.55 -1.74 2.43
N GLU A 132 14.84 -1.44 2.30
CA GLU A 132 15.32 -0.26 1.55
C GLU A 132 15.05 -0.33 0.05
N ASP A 133 15.24 -1.50 -0.56
CA ASP A 133 15.04 -1.70 -2.00
C ASP A 133 13.55 -1.68 -2.34
N ILE A 134 12.74 -2.37 -1.54
CA ILE A 134 11.28 -2.41 -1.70
C ILE A 134 10.70 -1.00 -1.47
N ASP A 135 11.06 -0.34 -0.37
CA ASP A 135 10.60 1.02 -0.06
C ASP A 135 11.00 2.02 -1.15
N ARG A 136 12.24 1.94 -1.66
CA ARG A 136 12.69 2.81 -2.76
C ARG A 136 11.87 2.60 -4.03
N TYR A 137 11.58 1.35 -4.40
CA TYR A 137 10.76 1.04 -5.57
C TYR A 137 9.32 1.57 -5.41
N TYR A 138 8.66 1.27 -4.29
CA TYR A 138 7.28 1.70 -4.07
C TYR A 138 7.15 3.21 -3.89
N ARG A 139 8.14 3.87 -3.27
CA ARG A 139 8.17 5.34 -3.20
C ARG A 139 8.19 5.98 -4.58
N ASN A 140 9.06 5.51 -5.48
CA ASN A 140 9.10 6.00 -6.87
C ASN A 140 7.78 5.70 -7.60
N LYS A 141 7.26 4.48 -7.46
CA LYS A 141 5.99 4.08 -8.07
C LYS A 141 4.82 4.95 -7.59
N LEU A 142 4.73 5.24 -6.30
CA LEU A 142 3.71 6.11 -5.71
C LEU A 142 3.83 7.55 -6.23
N SER A 143 5.04 8.07 -6.37
CA SER A 143 5.27 9.41 -6.97
C SER A 143 4.77 9.48 -8.41
N GLN A 144 5.02 8.44 -9.22
CA GLN A 144 4.53 8.36 -10.59
C GLN A 144 2.99 8.29 -10.64
N LEU A 145 2.37 7.48 -9.78
CA LEU A 145 0.91 7.37 -9.71
C LEU A 145 0.24 8.70 -9.33
N LYS A 146 0.78 9.39 -8.32
CA LYS A 146 0.29 10.71 -7.89
C LYS A 146 0.41 11.77 -9.00
N ALA A 147 1.46 11.72 -9.80
CA ALA A 147 1.65 12.62 -10.95
C ALA A 147 0.66 12.32 -12.08
N ASN A 148 0.33 11.04 -12.31
CA ASN A 148 -0.64 10.65 -13.34
C ASN A 148 -2.07 11.03 -12.96
N ASP A 149 -2.42 10.95 -11.66
CA ASP A 149 -3.74 11.37 -11.17
C ASP A 149 -3.98 12.89 -11.36
N THR A 150 -2.92 13.70 -11.37
CA THR A 150 -3.01 15.15 -11.58
C THR A 150 -2.95 15.56 -13.06
N SER A 151 -2.36 14.74 -13.93
CA SER A 151 -2.20 15.05 -15.36
C SER A 151 -3.50 15.02 -16.18
N CYS A 152 -4.57 14.36 -15.71
CA CYS A 152 -5.84 14.29 -16.44
C CYS A 152 -6.74 15.52 -16.25
N ALA A 153 -6.43 16.45 -15.34
CA ALA A 153 -7.26 17.63 -15.06
C ALA A 153 -6.89 18.88 -15.89
N GLY A 154 -5.93 18.79 -16.80
CA GLY A 154 -5.15 19.96 -17.24
C GLY A 154 -5.05 20.27 -18.74
N ASN A 155 -5.95 19.81 -19.62
CA ASN A 155 -5.87 20.16 -21.05
C ASN A 155 -7.26 20.34 -21.72
N ASP A 156 -8.03 21.36 -21.35
CA ASP A 156 -9.30 21.67 -22.06
C ASP A 156 -9.58 23.18 -22.24
N LEU A 157 -8.54 24.05 -22.32
CA LEU A 157 -8.75 25.50 -22.55
C LEU A 157 -7.95 26.14 -23.68
N SER A 158 -7.43 25.39 -24.66
CA SER A 158 -6.63 25.99 -25.75
C SER A 158 -7.18 25.84 -27.17
N ARG A 159 -8.44 25.39 -27.37
CA ARG A 159 -9.01 25.22 -28.71
C ARG A 159 -10.21 26.12 -29.04
N SER A 160 -10.21 27.38 -28.59
CA SER A 160 -11.21 28.34 -29.10
C SER A 160 -10.73 29.79 -29.12
N LYS A 161 -9.72 30.09 -29.94
CA LYS A 161 -9.50 31.43 -30.53
C LYS A 161 -8.89 31.31 -31.92
N SER A 162 -9.66 30.77 -32.86
CA SER A 162 -9.41 31.01 -34.28
C SER A 162 -10.75 31.16 -34.96
N LEU A 163 -11.24 32.40 -34.98
CA LEU A 163 -12.11 32.97 -36.01
C LEU A 163 -12.40 34.41 -35.59
N GLN A 164 -11.67 35.36 -36.17
CA GLN A 164 -12.20 36.58 -36.79
C GLN A 164 -11.05 37.53 -37.11
N SER A 165 -10.70 37.63 -38.40
CA SER A 165 -10.36 38.90 -39.04
C SER A 165 -10.41 38.70 -40.57
N PHE A 166 -11.52 39.15 -41.16
CA PHE A 166 -11.58 39.78 -42.48
C PHE A 166 -12.41 41.04 -42.31
#